data_AF-A0A4R4XFL0-F1
#
_entry.id   AF-A0A4R4XFL0-F1
#
_cell.length_a   1.000
_cell.length_b   1.000
_cell.length_c   1.000
_cell.angle_alpha   90.00
_cell.angle_beta   90.00
_cell.angle_gamma   90.00
#
_symmetry.space_group_name_H-M   'P 1'
#
loop_
_entity.id
_entity.type
_entity.pdbx_description
1 polymer ?
#
loop_
_entity_poly.entity_id
_entity_poly.type
_entity_poly.pdbx_seq_one_letter_code
_entity_poly.pdbx_strand_id
1 'polypeptide(L)'
;MRPHPVRLDGDQSVQHRRPAVSVRRLAALGAVLLAVAVLAGCAGGRDGRGGPAPPQRAWFRIDVLPEGDAFLDLYAAGRLRSDAEVRALARRLAEAAFPGARGVRVRTEDDRGLSFASAEIDRAYRTGRDASLRIDTAGAARLLRARGFRDTSVQLRLPSVPSTVRTDGRPSGDRTWRLRPDGPAPVLSVEMRPSPVRWLGVLALPVLGAAGVALGFFVRRRIFALPAAGAAVAAALAAVVLPTGRQGDNLGVAGLLGGTALEVAAVVPLAAVPLGLPAAMLLAAVAVRGLTRPDVPAGHEARPRDTGVFW
;
A
#
# COMPACT_ATOMS: atom_id res chain seq x y z
N MET A 1 22.59 67.96 93.08
CA MET A 1 21.47 67.54 92.20
C MET A 1 21.75 66.13 91.70
N ARG A 2 20.96 65.15 92.16
CA ARG A 2 20.93 63.77 91.64
C ARG A 2 19.58 63.57 90.95
N PRO A 3 19.54 63.07 89.71
CA PRO A 3 18.37 62.38 89.19
C PRO A 3 18.65 60.88 89.06
N HIS A 4 17.65 60.12 89.49
CA HIS A 4 17.55 58.66 89.49
C HIS A 4 17.56 58.05 88.08
N PRO A 5 18.10 56.82 87.92
CA PRO A 5 17.79 55.98 86.77
C PRO A 5 16.42 55.32 86.96
N VAL A 6 15.49 55.56 86.04
CA VAL A 6 14.25 54.79 85.90
C VAL A 6 14.53 53.60 85.00
N ARG A 7 14.43 52.42 85.61
CA ARG A 7 14.45 51.09 85.00
C ARG A 7 13.04 50.80 84.49
N LEU A 8 12.88 50.47 83.21
CA LEU A 8 11.66 49.88 82.67
C LEU A 8 12.01 48.49 82.13
N ASP A 9 11.60 47.48 82.90
CA ASP A 9 11.33 46.12 82.43
C ASP A 9 9.98 46.09 81.69
N GLY A 10 9.89 45.25 80.66
CA GLY A 10 8.69 45.00 79.86
C GLY A 10 9.11 44.45 78.51
N ASP A 11 9.49 43.18 78.44
CA ASP A 11 8.58 42.06 78.16
C ASP A 11 7.79 42.26 76.86
N GLN A 12 8.25 41.61 75.79
CA GLN A 12 7.42 40.75 74.94
C GLN A 12 8.30 40.03 73.93
N SER A 13 8.58 38.78 74.28
CA SER A 13 9.17 37.77 73.40
C SER A 13 8.16 37.38 72.32
N VAL A 14 8.15 38.12 71.21
CA VAL A 14 7.45 37.70 69.99
C VAL A 14 8.23 36.54 69.38
N GLN A 15 7.87 35.32 69.77
CA GLN A 15 8.24 34.10 69.06
C GLN A 15 7.70 34.19 67.63
N HIS A 16 8.53 34.65 66.70
CA HIS A 16 8.33 34.41 65.28
C HIS A 16 8.43 32.91 65.02
N ARG A 17 7.28 32.20 65.13
CA ARG A 17 7.08 30.91 64.47
C ARG A 17 7.22 31.14 62.97
N ARG A 18 8.43 30.98 62.44
CA ARG A 18 8.62 30.76 61.01
C ARG A 18 7.79 29.53 60.65
N PRO A 19 6.78 29.62 59.76
CA PRO A 19 6.12 28.42 59.29
C PRO A 19 7.20 27.58 58.62
N ALA A 20 7.51 26.43 59.20
CA ALA A 20 8.33 25.43 58.55
C ALA A 20 7.59 25.04 57.26
N VAL A 21 7.98 25.66 56.15
CA VAL A 21 7.52 25.29 54.82
C VAL A 21 8.00 23.87 54.65
N SER A 22 7.09 22.91 54.87
CA SER A 22 7.44 21.51 54.85
C SER A 22 8.05 21.19 53.49
N VAL A 23 9.14 20.41 53.49
CA VAL A 23 9.85 19.99 52.28
C VAL A 23 8.88 19.38 51.25
N ARG A 24 7.77 18.79 51.73
CA ARG A 24 6.65 18.31 50.90
C ARG A 24 5.93 19.41 50.11
N ARG A 25 5.71 20.60 50.69
CA ARG A 25 5.09 21.73 49.98
C ARG A 25 6.03 22.32 48.92
N LEU A 26 7.33 22.39 49.20
CA LEU A 26 8.33 22.81 48.21
C LEU A 26 8.47 21.79 47.06
N ALA A 27 8.45 20.49 47.38
CA ALA A 27 8.48 19.44 46.37
C ALA A 27 7.20 19.43 45.51
N ALA A 28 6.03 19.66 46.11
CA ALA A 28 4.77 19.78 45.38
C ALA A 28 4.76 20.99 44.44
N LEU A 29 5.27 22.14 44.89
CA LEU A 29 5.39 23.34 44.06
C LEU A 29 6.40 23.14 42.92
N GLY A 30 7.52 22.47 43.20
CA GLY A 30 8.50 22.07 42.18
C GLY A 30 7.91 21.11 41.15
N ALA A 31 7.15 20.11 41.57
CA ALA A 31 6.49 19.16 40.68
C ALA A 31 5.41 19.83 39.82
N VAL A 32 4.64 20.77 40.38
CA VAL A 32 3.65 21.54 39.62
C VAL A 32 4.33 22.46 38.62
N LEU A 33 5.41 23.15 39.00
CA LEU A 33 6.18 23.98 38.07
C LEU A 33 6.84 23.16 36.96
N LEU A 34 7.32 21.95 37.28
CA LEU A 34 7.89 21.04 36.30
C LEU A 34 6.81 20.49 35.36
N ALA A 35 5.62 20.16 35.88
CA ALA A 35 4.48 19.74 35.06
C ALA A 35 3.97 20.88 34.15
N VAL A 36 3.94 22.12 34.64
CA VAL A 36 3.61 23.31 33.84
C VAL A 36 4.70 23.58 32.79
N ALA A 37 5.98 23.39 33.13
CA ALA A 37 7.09 23.53 32.17
C ALA A 37 7.06 22.43 31.10
N VAL A 38 6.68 21.20 31.46
CA VAL A 38 6.50 20.09 30.50
C VAL A 38 5.28 20.35 29.61
N LEU A 39 4.16 20.83 30.17
CA LEU A 39 2.98 21.20 29.39
C LEU A 39 3.23 22.42 28.48
N ALA A 40 4.00 23.41 28.94
CA ALA A 40 4.42 24.55 28.13
C ALA A 40 5.45 24.15 27.05
N GLY A 41 6.32 23.18 27.35
CA GLY A 41 7.24 22.59 26.38
C GLY A 41 6.54 21.70 25.33
N CYS A 42 5.41 21.07 25.69
CA CYS A 42 4.56 20.32 24.77
C CYS A 42 3.54 21.21 24.02
N ALA A 43 3.34 22.46 24.44
CA ALA A 43 2.62 23.49 23.68
C ALA A 43 3.56 24.25 22.70
N GLY A 44 4.57 23.57 22.16
CA GLY A 44 5.43 24.10 21.12
C GLY A 44 4.73 24.11 19.77
N GLY A 45 3.98 25.18 19.47
CA GLY A 45 3.41 25.32 18.12
C GLY A 45 2.44 26.47 17.88
N ARG A 46 2.50 27.61 18.60
CA ARG A 46 1.64 28.75 18.22
C ARG A 46 2.14 30.16 18.55
N ASP A 47 3.42 30.32 18.85
CA ASP A 47 4.02 31.66 18.98
C ASP A 47 4.96 31.95 17.81
N GLY A 48 4.55 32.93 17.00
CA GLY A 48 5.24 33.40 15.81
C GLY A 48 6.55 34.16 16.09
N ARG A 49 7.54 33.48 16.69
CA ARG A 49 8.94 33.92 16.67
C ARG A 49 9.65 33.23 15.51
N GLY A 50 10.05 34.04 14.53
CA GLY A 50 10.70 33.64 13.30
C GLY A 50 12.00 32.85 13.49
N GLY A 51 11.88 31.54 13.65
CA GLY A 51 12.90 30.63 13.17
C GLY A 51 12.99 30.71 11.64
N PRO A 52 14.14 30.37 11.03
CA PRO A 52 14.22 30.27 9.58
C PRO A 52 13.11 29.35 9.09
N ALA A 53 12.32 29.83 8.14
CA ALA A 53 11.20 29.06 7.60
C ALA A 53 11.74 27.69 7.13
N PRO A 54 11.10 26.57 7.51
CA PRO A 54 11.58 25.25 7.12
C PRO A 54 11.72 25.18 5.60
N PRO A 55 12.76 24.52 5.08
CA PRO A 55 13.00 24.43 3.65
C PRO A 55 11.76 23.84 2.96
N GLN A 56 11.26 24.53 1.94
CA GLN A 56 10.09 24.09 1.20
C GLN A 56 10.44 22.86 0.37
N ARG A 57 9.84 21.73 0.72
CA ARG A 57 10.04 20.44 0.06
C ARG A 57 8.69 19.95 -0.44
N ALA A 58 8.66 19.55 -1.70
CA ALA A 58 7.51 18.89 -2.27
C ALA A 58 7.98 17.56 -2.85
N TRP A 59 7.16 16.53 -2.77
CA TRP A 59 7.33 15.37 -3.61
C TRP A 59 5.97 14.92 -4.08
N PHE A 60 5.95 14.32 -5.26
CA PHE A 60 4.71 13.75 -5.77
C PHE A 60 4.94 12.35 -6.31
N ARG A 61 3.98 11.48 -6.02
CA ARG A 61 3.94 10.11 -6.52
C ARG A 61 2.92 10.03 -7.64
N ILE A 62 3.31 9.39 -8.72
CA ILE A 62 2.43 9.05 -9.83
C ILE A 62 2.23 7.54 -9.80
N ASP A 63 1.01 7.12 -9.49
CA ASP A 63 0.60 5.72 -9.54
C ASP A 63 -0.25 5.49 -10.78
N VAL A 64 0.30 4.81 -11.78
CA VAL A 64 -0.44 4.47 -13.01
C VAL A 64 -1.23 3.19 -12.76
N LEU A 65 -2.54 3.23 -13.00
CA LEU A 65 -3.44 2.10 -12.80
C LEU A 65 -3.56 1.24 -14.06
N PRO A 66 -3.90 -0.05 -13.91
CA PRO A 66 -4.06 -0.93 -15.06
C PRO A 66 -5.21 -0.54 -16.00
N GLU A 67 -6.26 0.10 -15.50
CA GLU A 67 -7.48 0.38 -16.27
C GLU A 67 -7.41 1.63 -17.15
N GLY A 68 -6.27 2.32 -17.17
CA GLY A 68 -6.06 3.54 -17.96
C GLY A 68 -5.99 4.81 -17.13
N ASP A 69 -6.39 4.75 -15.86
CA ASP A 69 -6.40 5.87 -14.93
C ASP A 69 -5.04 6.04 -14.23
N ALA A 70 -4.85 7.15 -13.53
CA ALA A 70 -3.67 7.37 -12.69
C ALA A 70 -4.01 8.21 -11.46
N PHE A 71 -3.22 8.06 -10.40
CA PHE A 71 -3.21 8.98 -9.26
C PHE A 71 -1.94 9.81 -9.26
N LEU A 72 -2.09 11.07 -8.87
CA LEU A 72 -1.00 11.95 -8.51
C LEU A 72 -1.18 12.42 -7.08
N ASP A 73 -0.33 11.93 -6.18
CA ASP A 73 -0.34 12.29 -4.77
C ASP A 73 0.70 13.36 -4.52
N LEU A 74 0.28 14.56 -4.14
CA LEU A 74 1.14 15.69 -3.84
C LEU A 74 1.33 15.85 -2.33
N TYR A 75 2.57 15.62 -1.88
CA TYR A 75 3.02 15.88 -0.53
C TYR A 75 3.86 17.16 -0.52
N ALA A 76 3.31 18.23 0.05
CA ALA A 76 3.98 19.52 0.09
C ALA A 76 4.14 19.98 1.54
N ALA A 77 5.38 20.04 2.01
CA ALA A 77 5.73 20.62 3.30
C ALA A 77 6.24 22.07 3.07
N GLY A 78 5.50 23.07 3.56
CA GLY A 78 5.89 24.47 3.38
C GLY A 78 4.76 25.47 3.56
N ARG A 79 4.91 26.64 2.91
CA ARG A 79 4.02 27.80 3.04
C ARG A 79 2.73 27.70 2.20
N LEU A 80 2.02 26.58 2.28
CA LEU A 80 0.65 26.49 1.75
C LEU A 80 -0.30 26.88 2.87
N ARG A 81 -1.20 27.85 2.60
CA ARG A 81 -2.01 28.50 3.63
C ARG A 81 -3.28 27.71 3.97
N SER A 82 -3.69 26.80 3.10
CA SER A 82 -4.89 25.97 3.28
C SER A 82 -4.88 24.72 2.40
N ASP A 83 -5.65 23.71 2.78
CA ASP A 83 -5.87 22.49 1.99
C ASP A 83 -6.48 22.78 0.61
N ALA A 84 -7.25 23.86 0.49
CA ALA A 84 -7.78 24.31 -0.80
C ALA A 84 -6.65 24.74 -1.76
N GLU A 85 -5.61 25.40 -1.24
CA GLU A 85 -4.43 25.74 -2.05
C GLU A 85 -3.64 24.50 -2.46
N VAL A 86 -3.50 23.50 -1.57
CA VAL A 86 -2.84 22.23 -1.90
C VAL A 86 -3.61 21.49 -3.01
N ARG A 87 -4.94 21.41 -2.90
CA ARG A 87 -5.79 20.78 -3.93
C ARG A 87 -5.74 21.52 -5.25
N ALA A 88 -5.77 22.86 -5.23
CA ALA A 88 -5.65 23.66 -6.45
C ALA A 88 -4.28 23.48 -7.12
N LEU A 89 -3.20 23.36 -6.32
CA LEU A 89 -1.86 23.08 -6.83
C LEU A 89 -1.78 21.67 -7.42
N ALA A 90 -2.29 20.65 -6.73
CA ALA A 90 -2.32 19.27 -7.22
C ALA A 90 -3.11 19.15 -8.54
N ARG A 91 -4.26 19.83 -8.67
CA ARG A 91 -5.02 19.86 -9.92
C ARG A 91 -4.19 20.40 -11.08
N ARG A 92 -3.61 21.60 -10.91
CA ARG A 92 -2.79 22.24 -11.96
C ARG A 92 -1.57 21.40 -12.31
N LEU A 93 -0.99 20.73 -11.32
CA LEU A 93 0.16 19.86 -11.49
C LEU A 93 -0.23 18.61 -12.30
N ALA A 94 -1.35 17.97 -11.99
CA ALA A 94 -1.89 16.83 -12.74
C ALA A 94 -2.24 17.22 -14.18
N GLU A 95 -2.93 18.34 -14.41
CA GLU A 95 -3.25 18.87 -15.75
C GLU A 95 -1.97 19.15 -16.56
N ALA A 96 -0.92 19.69 -15.92
CA ALA A 96 0.35 19.93 -16.58
C ALA A 96 1.14 18.63 -16.86
N ALA A 97 1.05 17.64 -15.97
CA ALA A 97 1.74 16.37 -16.10
C ALA A 97 1.11 15.42 -17.12
N PHE A 98 -0.23 15.48 -17.27
CA PHE A 98 -1.00 14.58 -18.12
C PHE A 98 -1.76 15.37 -19.20
N PRO A 99 -1.08 15.81 -20.28
CA PRO A 99 -1.72 16.60 -21.33
C PRO A 99 -2.82 15.85 -22.10
N GLY A 100 -2.83 14.51 -22.05
CA GLY A 100 -3.83 13.66 -22.70
C GLY A 100 -5.01 13.24 -21.81
N ALA A 101 -5.06 13.68 -20.55
CA ALA A 101 -6.10 13.29 -19.61
C ALA A 101 -7.47 13.83 -20.02
N ARG A 102 -8.53 13.04 -19.77
CA ARG A 102 -9.92 13.47 -20.05
C ARG A 102 -10.51 14.31 -18.93
N GLY A 103 -10.10 14.05 -17.69
CA GLY A 103 -10.58 14.74 -16.50
C GLY A 103 -9.62 14.57 -15.34
N VAL A 104 -9.66 15.53 -14.41
CA VAL A 104 -8.87 15.50 -13.17
C VAL A 104 -9.79 15.82 -11.99
N ARG A 105 -9.89 14.91 -11.03
CA ARG A 105 -10.62 15.11 -9.77
C ARG A 105 -9.61 15.16 -8.65
N VAL A 106 -9.80 16.06 -7.69
CA VAL A 106 -8.84 16.23 -6.61
C VAL A 106 -9.54 16.20 -5.28
N ARG A 107 -9.00 15.39 -4.37
CA ARG A 107 -9.46 15.26 -3.00
C ARG A 107 -8.27 15.34 -2.05
N THR A 108 -8.55 15.67 -0.79
CA THR A 108 -7.56 15.54 0.28
C THR A 108 -7.67 14.13 0.82
N GLU A 109 -6.54 13.47 0.98
CA GLU A 109 -6.42 12.15 1.60
C GLU A 109 -5.43 12.22 2.76
N ASP A 110 -5.49 11.22 3.64
CA ASP A 110 -4.60 11.07 4.78
C ASP A 110 -3.88 9.72 4.68
N ASP A 111 -2.55 9.73 4.74
CA ASP A 111 -1.74 8.52 4.82
C ASP A 111 -0.75 8.66 5.97
N ARG A 112 -0.77 7.68 6.90
CA ARG A 112 0.08 7.66 8.12
C ARG A 112 0.06 8.98 8.92
N GLY A 113 -1.09 9.65 8.97
CA GLY A 113 -1.27 10.91 9.69
C GLY A 113 -0.74 12.16 8.96
N LEU A 114 -0.38 12.03 7.68
CA LEU A 114 0.00 13.14 6.82
C LEU A 114 -1.11 13.38 5.80
N SER A 115 -1.73 14.56 5.85
CA SER A 115 -2.69 14.99 4.83
C SER A 115 -1.96 15.39 3.54
N PHE A 116 -2.45 14.91 2.42
CA PHE A 116 -1.93 15.19 1.08
C PHE A 116 -3.08 15.41 0.10
N ALA A 117 -2.79 16.05 -1.03
CA ALA A 117 -3.77 16.20 -2.10
C ALA A 117 -3.56 15.09 -3.12
N SER A 118 -4.56 14.23 -3.31
CA SER A 118 -4.57 13.22 -4.36
C SER A 118 -5.41 13.69 -5.54
N ALA A 119 -4.80 13.70 -6.72
CA ALA A 119 -5.45 13.99 -7.98
C ALA A 119 -5.66 12.67 -8.75
N GLU A 120 -6.91 12.30 -8.95
CA GLU A 120 -7.33 11.20 -9.81
C GLU A 120 -7.42 11.71 -11.25
N ILE A 121 -6.71 11.04 -12.16
CA ILE A 121 -6.62 11.38 -13.58
C ILE A 121 -7.38 10.31 -14.37
N ASP A 122 -8.50 10.74 -14.95
CA ASP A 122 -9.35 9.89 -15.79
C ASP A 122 -8.70 9.69 -17.16
N ARG A 123 -8.50 8.43 -17.56
CA ARG A 123 -7.85 8.02 -18.82
C ARG A 123 -6.51 8.71 -19.04
N ALA A 124 -5.60 8.59 -18.08
CA ALA A 124 -4.20 9.00 -18.21
C ALA A 124 -3.54 8.40 -19.47
N TYR A 125 -3.92 7.17 -19.85
CA TYR A 125 -3.52 6.54 -21.10
C TYR A 125 -4.63 5.70 -21.72
N ARG A 126 -4.44 5.31 -22.99
CA ARG A 126 -5.34 4.40 -23.68
C ARG A 126 -4.87 2.95 -23.47
N THR A 127 -5.74 2.14 -22.89
CA THR A 127 -5.52 0.69 -22.76
C THR A 127 -5.53 0.00 -24.13
N GLY A 128 -4.82 -1.11 -24.23
CA GLY A 128 -4.67 -1.87 -25.48
C GLY A 128 -3.37 -2.69 -25.52
N ARG A 129 -3.11 -3.34 -26.66
CA ARG A 129 -1.90 -4.17 -26.87
C ARG A 129 -0.61 -3.36 -26.84
N ASP A 130 -0.67 -2.10 -27.25
CA ASP A 130 0.46 -1.17 -27.30
C ASP A 130 0.15 0.08 -26.46
N ALA A 131 -0.19 -0.15 -25.19
CA ALA A 131 -0.52 0.92 -24.27
C ALA A 131 0.70 1.82 -24.03
N SER A 132 0.53 3.12 -24.21
CA SER A 132 1.60 4.10 -23.99
C SER A 132 1.08 5.33 -23.25
N LEU A 133 1.94 5.88 -22.40
CA LEU A 133 1.67 7.02 -21.55
C LEU A 133 2.80 8.04 -21.67
N ARG A 134 2.48 9.32 -21.76
CA ARG A 134 3.44 10.42 -21.70
C ARG A 134 3.14 11.29 -20.47
N ILE A 135 4.16 11.52 -19.66
CA ILE A 135 4.09 12.34 -18.45
C ILE A 135 5.09 13.50 -18.62
N ASP A 136 4.58 14.73 -18.63
CA ASP A 136 5.41 15.94 -18.71
C ASP A 136 5.70 16.49 -17.30
N THR A 137 6.83 16.11 -16.72
CA THR A 137 7.20 16.64 -15.41
C THR A 137 7.76 18.06 -15.46
N ALA A 138 8.03 18.61 -16.66
CA ALA A 138 8.54 19.97 -16.80
C ALA A 138 7.48 21.02 -16.51
N GLY A 139 6.23 20.79 -16.91
CA GLY A 139 5.09 21.61 -16.49
C GLY A 139 4.93 21.64 -14.96
N ALA A 140 4.94 20.45 -14.35
CA ALA A 140 4.85 20.28 -12.90
C ALA A 140 6.02 20.96 -12.15
N ALA A 141 7.25 20.80 -12.63
CA ALA A 141 8.44 21.41 -12.04
C ALA A 141 8.38 22.94 -12.09
N ARG A 142 7.95 23.53 -13.21
CA ARG A 142 7.78 24.99 -13.34
C ARG A 142 6.76 25.53 -12.35
N LEU A 143 5.63 24.84 -12.19
CA LEU A 143 4.57 25.23 -11.24
C LEU A 143 5.05 25.18 -9.79
N LEU A 144 5.75 24.11 -9.40
CA LEU A 144 6.30 23.97 -8.05
C LEU A 144 7.39 25.00 -7.75
N ARG A 145 8.30 25.25 -8.69
CA ARG A 145 9.34 26.28 -8.56
C ARG A 145 8.73 27.68 -8.42
N ALA A 146 7.70 28.01 -9.19
CA ALA A 146 6.99 29.28 -9.09
C ALA A 146 6.34 29.50 -7.70
N ARG A 147 6.11 28.42 -6.94
CA ARG A 147 5.62 28.47 -5.56
C ARG A 147 6.70 28.38 -4.49
N GLY A 148 7.97 28.31 -4.88
CA GLY A 148 9.11 28.31 -3.96
C GLY A 148 9.63 26.92 -3.59
N PHE A 149 9.05 25.84 -4.12
CA PHE A 149 9.54 24.48 -3.92
C PHE A 149 10.76 24.24 -4.82
N ARG A 150 11.96 24.24 -4.21
CA ARG A 150 13.25 24.09 -4.91
C ARG A 150 13.79 22.67 -4.89
N ASP A 151 13.45 21.91 -3.85
CA ASP A 151 13.81 20.51 -3.72
C ASP A 151 12.54 19.69 -3.94
N THR A 152 12.45 19.07 -5.11
CA THR A 152 11.29 18.27 -5.50
C THR A 152 11.71 16.93 -6.05
N SER A 153 11.02 15.86 -5.65
CA SER A 153 11.18 14.55 -6.26
C SER A 153 9.85 14.03 -6.82
N VAL A 154 9.94 13.30 -7.92
CA VAL A 154 8.83 12.55 -8.50
C VAL A 154 9.14 11.06 -8.41
N GLN A 155 8.15 10.27 -8.01
CA GLN A 155 8.20 8.82 -8.02
C GLN A 155 7.13 8.28 -8.98
N LEU A 156 7.49 7.32 -9.83
CA LEU A 156 6.58 6.66 -10.75
C LEU A 156 6.41 5.19 -10.37
N ARG A 157 5.17 4.80 -10.12
CA ARG A 157 4.77 3.41 -9.98
C ARG A 157 3.95 3.02 -11.21
N LEU A 158 4.29 1.87 -11.78
CA LEU A 158 3.58 1.32 -12.93
C LEU A 158 2.85 0.03 -12.56
N PRO A 159 1.84 -0.36 -13.36
CA PRO A 159 1.29 -1.70 -13.33
C PRO A 159 2.40 -2.73 -13.56
N SER A 160 2.18 -3.93 -13.05
CA SER A 160 3.15 -5.03 -13.09
C SER A 160 3.16 -5.76 -14.44
N VAL A 161 3.20 -5.00 -15.53
CA VAL A 161 3.33 -5.47 -16.91
C VAL A 161 4.73 -5.15 -17.43
N PRO A 162 5.24 -5.93 -18.41
CA PRO A 162 6.46 -5.55 -19.12
C PRO A 162 6.36 -4.11 -19.61
N SER A 163 7.20 -3.23 -19.07
CA SER A 163 7.16 -1.80 -19.35
C SER A 163 8.55 -1.25 -19.61
N THR A 164 8.65 -0.35 -20.57
CA THR A 164 9.86 0.41 -20.87
C THR A 164 9.60 1.86 -20.55
N VAL A 165 10.37 2.43 -19.63
CA VAL A 165 10.38 3.87 -19.37
C VAL A 165 11.49 4.48 -20.21
N ARG A 166 11.16 5.54 -20.93
CA ARG A 166 12.13 6.41 -21.57
C ARG A 166 12.03 7.82 -21.01
N THR A 167 13.18 8.40 -20.72
CA THR A 167 13.35 9.76 -20.28
C THR A 167 14.01 10.52 -21.41
N ASP A 168 13.34 11.56 -21.92
CA ASP A 168 13.84 12.38 -23.04
C ASP A 168 14.29 11.53 -24.26
N GLY A 169 13.53 10.46 -24.53
CA GLY A 169 13.77 9.54 -25.65
C GLY A 169 14.77 8.40 -25.37
N ARG A 170 15.40 8.35 -24.19
CA ARG A 170 16.38 7.30 -23.84
C ARG A 170 15.82 6.33 -22.79
N PRO A 171 16.03 5.00 -22.92
CA PRO A 171 15.62 4.04 -21.88
C PRO A 171 16.18 4.41 -20.51
N SER A 172 15.33 4.36 -19.48
CA SER A 172 15.70 4.62 -18.09
C SER A 172 15.19 3.48 -17.20
N GLY A 173 16.08 2.96 -16.35
CA GLY A 173 15.70 2.02 -15.28
C GLY A 173 15.19 2.72 -14.03
N ASP A 174 15.38 4.04 -13.92
CA ASP A 174 14.99 4.81 -12.75
C ASP A 174 13.48 4.96 -12.68
N ARG A 175 12.98 5.00 -11.45
CA ARG A 175 11.57 5.22 -11.11
C ARG A 175 11.36 6.44 -10.24
N THR A 176 12.45 7.08 -9.85
CA THR A 176 12.46 8.23 -8.97
C THR A 176 13.42 9.25 -9.53
N TRP A 177 12.96 10.47 -9.73
CA TRP A 177 13.78 11.55 -10.26
C TRP A 177 13.73 12.74 -9.30
N ARG A 178 14.89 13.35 -9.06
CA ARG A 178 14.97 14.64 -8.37
C ARG A 178 14.88 15.76 -9.40
N LEU A 179 13.87 16.60 -9.26
CA LEU A 179 13.64 17.78 -10.07
C LEU A 179 14.51 18.93 -9.54
N ARG A 180 15.79 18.94 -9.93
CA ARG A 180 16.75 19.98 -9.53
C ARG A 180 16.35 21.35 -10.07
N PRO A 181 16.66 22.47 -9.39
CA PRO A 181 16.34 23.82 -9.86
C PRO A 181 16.92 24.15 -11.24
N ASP A 182 18.18 23.78 -11.46
CA ASP A 182 18.96 24.18 -12.65
C ASP A 182 19.03 23.09 -13.72
N GLY A 183 18.31 21.98 -13.52
CA GLY A 183 18.25 20.86 -14.46
C GLY A 183 16.98 20.85 -15.30
N PRO A 184 17.03 20.30 -16.53
CA PRO A 184 15.82 19.98 -17.28
C PRO A 184 15.02 18.93 -16.50
N ALA A 185 13.72 19.18 -16.35
CA ALA A 185 12.81 18.21 -15.78
C ALA A 185 12.49 17.14 -16.83
N PRO A 186 12.53 15.85 -16.46
CA PRO A 186 12.43 14.76 -17.43
C PRO A 186 11.02 14.68 -18.05
N VAL A 187 10.94 14.51 -19.36
CA VAL A 187 9.70 14.04 -20.00
C VAL A 187 9.73 12.52 -20.00
N LEU A 188 8.78 11.91 -19.31
CA LEU A 188 8.68 10.46 -19.20
C LEU A 188 7.75 9.95 -20.29
N SER A 189 8.19 8.92 -20.99
CA SER A 189 7.36 8.14 -21.90
C SER A 189 7.42 6.69 -21.45
N VAL A 190 6.26 6.09 -21.27
CA VAL A 190 6.11 4.73 -20.75
C VAL A 190 5.42 3.91 -21.82
N GLU A 191 6.09 2.88 -22.31
CA GLU A 191 5.51 1.88 -23.20
C GLU A 191 5.22 0.61 -22.38
N MET A 192 4.01 0.10 -22.47
CA MET A 192 3.56 -1.11 -21.77
C MET A 192 3.15 -2.18 -22.79
N ARG A 193 3.59 -3.41 -22.55
CA ARG A 193 3.33 -4.57 -23.42
C ARG A 193 2.61 -5.66 -22.63
N PRO A 194 1.28 -5.60 -22.49
CA PRO A 194 0.53 -6.61 -21.78
C PRO A 194 0.52 -7.95 -22.54
N SER A 195 0.61 -9.06 -21.81
CA SER A 195 0.55 -10.43 -22.35
C SER A 195 -0.60 -11.22 -21.69
N PRO A 196 -1.87 -11.01 -22.10
CA PRO A 196 -3.03 -11.60 -21.44
C PRO A 196 -3.14 -13.12 -21.64
N VAL A 197 -2.49 -13.69 -22.65
CA VAL A 197 -2.56 -15.13 -22.97
C VAL A 197 -2.07 -16.02 -21.81
N ARG A 198 -1.08 -15.54 -21.05
CA ARG A 198 -0.59 -16.25 -19.85
C ARG A 198 -1.63 -16.33 -18.74
N TRP A 199 -2.62 -15.43 -18.73
CA TRP A 199 -3.69 -15.41 -17.74
C TRP A 199 -4.78 -16.46 -18.01
N LEU A 200 -5.21 -16.60 -19.26
CA LEU A 200 -6.23 -17.60 -19.64
C LEU A 200 -5.80 -19.02 -19.28
N GLY A 201 -4.52 -19.37 -19.51
CA GLY A 201 -3.97 -20.66 -19.11
C GLY A 201 -4.01 -20.87 -17.60
N VAL A 202 -3.75 -19.82 -16.81
CA VAL A 202 -3.72 -19.87 -15.34
C VAL A 202 -5.12 -19.92 -14.75
N LEU A 203 -6.13 -19.33 -15.40
CA LEU A 203 -7.54 -19.50 -15.00
C LEU A 203 -8.14 -20.83 -15.42
N ALA A 204 -7.73 -21.38 -16.56
CA ALA A 204 -8.23 -22.68 -17.02
C ALA A 204 -7.83 -23.81 -16.05
N LEU A 205 -6.65 -23.73 -15.45
CA LEU A 205 -6.10 -24.72 -14.53
C LEU A 205 -6.98 -24.99 -13.28
N PRO A 206 -7.42 -23.97 -12.51
CA PRO A 206 -8.35 -24.14 -11.40
C PRO A 206 -9.70 -24.74 -11.82
N VAL A 207 -10.27 -24.27 -12.94
CA VAL A 207 -11.57 -24.76 -13.44
C VAL A 207 -11.46 -26.22 -13.86
N LEU A 208 -10.39 -26.59 -14.57
CA LEU A 208 -10.09 -27.98 -14.93
C LEU A 208 -9.82 -28.86 -13.71
N GLY A 209 -9.12 -28.33 -12.69
CA GLY A 209 -8.90 -29.01 -11.42
C GLY A 209 -10.20 -29.27 -10.67
N ALA A 210 -11.07 -28.26 -10.53
CA ALA A 210 -12.36 -28.39 -9.88
C ALA A 210 -13.31 -29.33 -10.63
N ALA A 211 -13.39 -29.21 -11.96
CA ALA A 211 -14.17 -30.11 -12.81
C ALA A 211 -13.66 -31.55 -12.70
N GLY A 212 -12.34 -31.74 -12.65
CA GLY A 212 -11.73 -33.04 -12.48
C GLY A 212 -12.00 -33.68 -11.11
N VAL A 213 -11.96 -32.90 -10.02
CA VAL A 213 -12.34 -33.38 -8.68
C VAL A 213 -13.82 -33.74 -8.65
N ALA A 214 -14.70 -32.89 -9.22
CA ALA A 214 -16.12 -33.18 -9.33
C ALA A 214 -16.39 -34.46 -10.14
N LEU A 215 -15.74 -34.64 -11.30
CA LEU A 215 -15.87 -35.86 -12.10
C LEU A 215 -15.32 -37.10 -11.36
N GLY A 216 -14.19 -36.98 -10.69
CA GLY A 216 -13.57 -38.08 -9.94
C GLY A 216 -14.42 -38.54 -8.75
N PHE A 217 -15.06 -37.59 -8.05
CA PHE A 217 -15.87 -37.85 -6.87
C PHE A 217 -17.31 -38.27 -7.22
N PHE A 218 -17.96 -37.57 -8.15
CA PHE A 218 -19.38 -37.77 -8.45
C PHE A 218 -19.65 -38.83 -9.53
N VAL A 219 -18.76 -39.01 -10.51
CA VAL A 219 -19.00 -39.93 -11.64
C VAL A 219 -18.42 -41.33 -11.39
N ARG A 220 -17.79 -41.57 -10.22
CA ARG A 220 -17.10 -42.84 -9.85
C ARG A 220 -16.07 -43.33 -10.89
N ARG A 221 -15.68 -42.51 -11.87
CA ARG A 221 -14.66 -42.84 -12.88
C ARG A 221 -13.27 -42.46 -12.35
N ARG A 222 -12.69 -43.38 -11.57
CA ARG A 222 -11.35 -43.26 -10.96
C ARG A 222 -10.23 -42.92 -11.97
N ILE A 223 -10.41 -43.24 -13.26
CA ILE A 223 -9.43 -42.98 -14.33
C ILE A 223 -9.11 -41.48 -14.46
N PHE A 224 -10.07 -40.59 -14.16
CA PHE A 224 -9.88 -39.14 -14.27
C PHE A 224 -9.46 -38.45 -12.96
N ALA A 225 -9.49 -39.16 -11.83
CA ALA A 225 -9.22 -38.57 -10.52
C ALA A 225 -7.74 -38.17 -10.33
N LEU A 226 -6.81 -38.93 -10.90
CA LEU A 226 -5.37 -38.65 -10.83
C LEU A 226 -4.93 -37.46 -11.70
N PRO A 227 -5.31 -37.38 -12.99
CA PRO A 227 -5.05 -36.20 -13.82
C PRO A 227 -5.67 -34.93 -13.22
N ALA A 228 -6.87 -35.04 -12.67
CA ALA A 228 -7.58 -33.95 -12.01
C ALA A 228 -6.86 -33.43 -10.78
N ALA A 229 -6.43 -34.32 -9.89
CA ALA A 229 -5.69 -33.94 -8.70
C ALA A 229 -4.33 -33.31 -9.05
N GLY A 230 -3.66 -33.82 -10.10
CA GLY A 230 -2.44 -33.20 -10.65
C GLY A 230 -2.69 -31.78 -11.16
N ALA A 231 -3.76 -31.56 -11.93
CA ALA A 231 -4.14 -30.24 -12.42
C ALA A 231 -4.51 -29.28 -11.28
N ALA A 232 -5.21 -29.74 -10.24
CA ALA A 232 -5.56 -28.93 -9.08
C ALA A 232 -4.34 -28.50 -8.27
N VAL A 233 -3.36 -29.40 -8.06
CA VAL A 233 -2.09 -29.06 -7.41
C VAL A 233 -1.27 -28.10 -8.26
N ALA A 234 -1.18 -28.33 -9.58
CA ALA A 234 -0.51 -27.42 -10.50
C ALA A 234 -1.15 -26.03 -10.51
N ALA A 235 -2.49 -25.96 -10.47
CA ALA A 235 -3.24 -24.71 -10.36
C ALA A 235 -2.96 -23.98 -9.04
N ALA A 236 -2.95 -24.69 -7.92
CA ALA A 236 -2.66 -24.11 -6.60
C ALA A 236 -1.20 -23.60 -6.52
N LEU A 237 -0.24 -24.36 -7.04
CA LEU A 237 1.16 -23.92 -7.15
C LEU A 237 1.29 -22.71 -8.07
N ALA A 238 0.63 -22.71 -9.23
CA ALA A 238 0.62 -21.58 -10.14
C ALA A 238 0.02 -20.32 -9.49
N ALA A 239 -1.06 -20.45 -8.70
CA ALA A 239 -1.68 -19.34 -7.98
C ALA A 239 -0.78 -18.75 -6.87
N VAL A 240 0.10 -19.56 -6.27
CA VAL A 240 1.05 -19.10 -5.25
C VAL A 240 2.33 -18.52 -5.87
N VAL A 241 2.84 -19.15 -6.94
CA VAL A 241 4.12 -18.80 -7.57
C VAL A 241 3.98 -17.66 -8.56
N LEU A 242 2.86 -17.59 -9.29
CA LEU A 242 2.58 -16.46 -10.17
C LEU A 242 1.87 -15.40 -9.34
N PRO A 243 2.47 -14.20 -9.18
CA PRO A 243 1.81 -13.14 -8.44
C PRO A 243 0.54 -12.74 -9.18
N THR A 244 -0.60 -13.14 -8.61
CA THR A 244 -1.95 -12.97 -9.13
C THR A 244 -2.28 -11.51 -9.43
N GLY A 245 -1.71 -10.57 -8.66
CA GLY A 245 -1.76 -9.13 -8.95
C GLY A 245 -1.13 -8.74 -10.30
N ARG A 246 -0.03 -9.38 -10.72
CA ARG A 246 0.57 -9.09 -12.04
C ARG A 246 -0.31 -9.52 -13.20
N GLN A 247 -1.21 -10.45 -12.94
CA GLN A 247 -2.07 -11.07 -13.92
C GLN A 247 -3.34 -10.25 -14.19
N GLY A 248 -3.93 -9.68 -13.13
CA GLY A 248 -4.94 -8.64 -13.26
C GLY A 248 -4.42 -7.46 -14.06
N ASP A 249 -3.24 -6.93 -13.70
CA ASP A 249 -2.64 -5.78 -14.40
C ASP A 249 -2.53 -5.97 -15.92
N ASN A 250 -2.21 -7.18 -16.39
CA ASN A 250 -2.14 -7.47 -17.82
C ASN A 250 -3.49 -7.34 -18.54
N LEU A 251 -4.59 -7.71 -17.90
CA LEU A 251 -5.94 -7.62 -18.48
C LEU A 251 -6.46 -6.19 -18.48
N GLY A 252 -6.20 -5.46 -17.39
CA GLY A 252 -6.48 -4.04 -17.28
C GLY A 252 -5.76 -3.27 -18.39
N VAL A 253 -4.44 -3.39 -18.45
CA VAL A 253 -3.63 -2.63 -19.42
C VAL A 253 -3.98 -3.02 -20.85
N ALA A 254 -4.29 -4.30 -21.12
CA ALA A 254 -4.76 -4.75 -22.43
C ALA A 254 -6.16 -4.24 -22.82
N GLY A 255 -6.90 -3.66 -21.87
CA GLY A 255 -8.28 -3.19 -22.07
C GLY A 255 -9.32 -4.30 -22.12
N LEU A 256 -9.01 -5.48 -21.55
CA LEU A 256 -9.90 -6.64 -21.55
C LEU A 256 -10.85 -6.65 -20.34
N LEU A 257 -10.42 -6.10 -19.20
CA LEU A 257 -11.21 -5.95 -17.97
C LEU A 257 -10.95 -4.58 -17.34
N GLY A 258 -11.89 -4.07 -16.56
CA GLY A 258 -11.76 -2.83 -15.80
C GLY A 258 -12.69 -2.82 -14.59
N GLY A 259 -12.44 -1.93 -13.63
CA GLY A 259 -13.25 -1.80 -12.42
C GLY A 259 -13.37 -3.11 -11.63
N THR A 260 -14.58 -3.39 -11.14
CA THR A 260 -14.85 -4.57 -10.28
C THR A 260 -14.50 -5.91 -10.95
N ALA A 261 -14.65 -6.01 -12.27
CA ALA A 261 -14.29 -7.24 -13.00
C ALA A 261 -12.77 -7.51 -12.95
N LEU A 262 -11.95 -6.45 -12.95
CA LEU A 262 -10.51 -6.53 -12.81
C LEU A 262 -10.11 -6.94 -11.38
N GLU A 263 -10.77 -6.37 -10.37
CA GLU A 263 -10.55 -6.73 -8.95
C GLU A 263 -10.86 -8.20 -8.70
N VAL A 264 -12.01 -8.67 -9.19
CA VAL A 264 -12.41 -10.08 -9.10
C VAL A 264 -11.39 -10.96 -9.83
N ALA A 265 -11.02 -10.61 -11.06
CA ALA A 265 -10.05 -11.35 -11.85
C ALA A 265 -8.66 -11.47 -11.18
N ALA A 266 -8.25 -10.45 -10.42
CA ALA A 266 -7.00 -10.47 -9.65
C ALA A 266 -7.06 -11.42 -8.44
N VAL A 267 -8.25 -11.67 -7.89
CA VAL A 267 -8.44 -12.48 -6.66
C VAL A 267 -8.88 -13.92 -6.97
N VAL A 268 -9.65 -14.16 -8.03
CA VAL A 268 -10.21 -15.48 -8.39
C VAL A 268 -9.18 -16.62 -8.35
N PRO A 269 -7.95 -16.48 -8.86
CA PRO A 269 -6.98 -17.58 -8.80
C PRO A 269 -6.64 -18.04 -7.37
N LEU A 270 -6.81 -17.20 -6.36
CA LEU A 270 -6.60 -17.56 -4.95
C LEU A 270 -7.63 -18.57 -4.43
N ALA A 271 -8.81 -18.65 -5.06
CA ALA A 271 -9.81 -19.67 -4.74
C ALA A 271 -9.31 -21.11 -5.01
N ALA A 272 -8.26 -21.27 -5.82
CA ALA A 272 -7.64 -22.58 -6.09
C ALA A 272 -6.80 -23.11 -4.92
N VAL A 273 -6.29 -22.24 -4.04
CA VAL A 273 -5.40 -22.61 -2.91
C VAL A 273 -6.05 -23.61 -1.95
N PRO A 274 -7.27 -23.39 -1.41
CA PRO A 274 -7.90 -24.35 -0.50
C PRO A 274 -8.18 -25.72 -1.15
N LEU A 275 -8.31 -25.77 -2.49
CA LEU A 275 -8.51 -27.03 -3.23
C LEU A 275 -7.20 -27.80 -3.47
N GLY A 276 -6.04 -27.13 -3.39
CA GLY A 276 -4.73 -27.73 -3.64
C GLY A 276 -4.30 -28.74 -2.57
N LEU A 277 -4.60 -28.46 -1.30
CA LEU A 277 -4.22 -29.32 -0.16
C LEU A 277 -4.89 -30.71 -0.20
N PRO A 278 -6.23 -30.80 -0.32
CA PRO A 278 -6.91 -32.10 -0.44
C PRO A 278 -6.45 -32.90 -1.66
N ALA A 279 -6.22 -32.22 -2.80
CA ALA A 279 -5.72 -32.85 -4.02
C ALA A 279 -4.29 -33.40 -3.83
N ALA A 280 -3.40 -32.65 -3.18
CA ALA A 280 -2.05 -33.10 -2.86
C ALA A 280 -2.04 -34.30 -1.90
N MET A 281 -2.89 -34.27 -0.87
CA MET A 281 -3.06 -35.42 0.05
C MET A 281 -3.53 -36.67 -0.68
N LEU A 282 -4.45 -36.54 -1.65
CA LEU A 282 -4.94 -37.65 -2.45
C LEU A 282 -3.84 -38.23 -3.35
N LEU A 283 -3.03 -37.38 -3.99
CA LEU A 283 -1.85 -37.82 -4.76
C LEU A 283 -0.81 -38.52 -3.88
N ALA A 284 -0.51 -37.97 -2.70
CA ALA A 284 0.42 -38.56 -1.75
C ALA A 284 -0.06 -39.94 -1.27
N ALA A 285 -1.35 -40.09 -0.95
CA ALA A 285 -1.91 -41.36 -0.53
C ALA A 285 -1.84 -42.44 -1.62
N VAL A 286 -2.04 -42.06 -2.90
CA VAL A 286 -1.89 -42.99 -4.03
C VAL A 286 -0.43 -43.35 -4.25
N ALA A 287 0.49 -42.39 -4.19
CA ALA A 287 1.93 -42.63 -4.35
C ALA A 287 2.47 -43.56 -3.24
N VAL A 288 2.09 -43.31 -1.98
CA VAL A 288 2.44 -44.18 -0.85
C VAL A 288 1.89 -45.58 -1.08
N ARG A 289 0.61 -45.75 -1.45
CA ARG A 289 0.04 -47.07 -1.76
C ARG A 289 0.73 -47.79 -2.92
N GLY A 290 1.24 -47.05 -3.91
CA GLY A 290 2.01 -47.62 -5.02
C GLY A 290 3.40 -48.10 -4.58
N LEU A 291 4.06 -47.34 -3.71
CA LEU A 291 5.40 -47.63 -3.19
C LEU A 291 5.41 -48.68 -2.07
N THR A 292 4.37 -48.72 -1.24
CA THR A 292 4.26 -49.63 -0.09
C THR A 292 3.45 -50.87 -0.39
N ARG A 293 3.08 -51.12 -1.66
CA ARG A 293 2.34 -52.34 -2.01
C ARG A 293 3.27 -53.54 -1.83
N PRO A 294 2.95 -54.51 -0.95
CA PRO A 294 3.45 -55.86 -1.13
C PRO A 294 2.87 -56.39 -2.45
N ASP A 295 3.63 -57.20 -3.17
CA ASP A 295 3.11 -58.02 -4.28
C ASP A 295 2.05 -58.99 -3.73
N VAL A 296 0.83 -58.51 -3.58
CA VAL A 296 -0.32 -59.36 -3.33
C VAL A 296 -0.98 -59.57 -4.69
N PRO A 297 -0.98 -60.80 -5.23
CA PRO A 297 -1.71 -61.11 -6.45
C PRO A 297 -3.16 -60.68 -6.27
N ALA A 298 -3.78 -60.18 -7.33
CA ALA A 298 -5.18 -59.80 -7.35
C ALA A 298 -6.05 -61.02 -6.99
N GLY A 299 -6.28 -61.22 -5.69
CA GLY A 299 -7.35 -62.04 -5.18
C GLY A 299 -8.62 -61.40 -5.67
N HIS A 300 -9.24 -62.05 -6.66
CA HIS A 300 -10.61 -61.82 -7.10
C HIS A 300 -11.45 -61.44 -5.88
N GLU A 301 -12.05 -60.24 -5.87
CA GLU A 301 -13.13 -59.92 -4.94
C GLU A 301 -14.16 -61.02 -5.08
N ALA A 302 -14.20 -61.93 -4.10
CA ALA A 302 -15.25 -62.91 -4.01
C ALA A 302 -16.56 -62.12 -3.87
N ARG A 303 -17.41 -62.22 -4.90
CA ARG A 303 -18.80 -61.77 -4.87
C ARG A 303 -19.39 -62.23 -3.52
N PRO A 304 -20.06 -61.36 -2.75
CA PRO A 304 -20.79 -61.81 -1.58
C PRO A 304 -21.79 -62.86 -2.08
N ARG A 305 -21.60 -64.12 -1.67
CA ARG A 305 -22.67 -65.09 -1.80
C ARG A 305 -23.78 -64.63 -0.87
N ASP A 306 -25.01 -64.70 -1.36
CA ASP A 306 -26.23 -64.62 -0.57
C ASP A 306 -26.17 -65.64 0.58
N THR A 307 -25.56 -65.25 1.69
CA THR A 307 -25.79 -65.88 2.98
C THR A 307 -26.67 -64.92 3.74
N GLY A 308 -27.97 -65.04 3.48
CA GLY A 308 -29.01 -64.39 4.26
C GLY A 308 -28.89 -64.81 5.71
N VAL A 309 -28.31 -63.94 6.53
CA VAL A 309 -28.45 -63.99 7.98
C VAL A 309 -28.55 -62.55 8.44
N PHE A 310 -29.78 -62.12 8.72
CA PHE A 310 -30.06 -60.97 9.56
C PHE A 310 -29.82 -61.36 11.01
N TRP A 311 -28.91 -60.65 11.69
CA TRP A 311 -29.02 -60.25 13.10
C TRP A 311 -28.27 -58.92 13.28
#